data_AF-A0A9D4ENM4-F1
#
_entry.id   AF-A0A9D4ENM4-F1
#
_cell.length_a   1.000
_cell.length_b   1.000
_cell.length_c   1.000
_cell.angle_alpha   90.00
_cell.angle_beta   90.00
_cell.angle_gamma   90.00
#
_symmetry.space_group_name_H-M   'P 1'
#
loop_
_entity.id
_entity.type
_entity.pdbx_description
1 polymer ?
#
loop_
_entity_poly.entity_id
_entity_poly.type
_entity_poly.pdbx_seq_one_letter_code
_entity_poly.pdbx_strand_id
1 'polypeptide(L)'
;MYVRTYVRNIHTFYITIHTHIHTYTHTHIHTYTHSYIHTYIHTYIHTYIHTYIHTYIHTYIHTYIHTYIHTYIQHTYIHTYIHTYIHTYIHTYIHTYIHTYIHTYIHTYIHTYIHTYIHTYIHTYNHTYIHTYIHTYILTYIHTYIHTYIHTYIHTYIHTCYIAIHTYLLYSHTYIHTYIHTYIHTYMHTYIQTYIHTYIHTYIHTYIHTYIHTYIHTYIHTYIHTYIHTYIHAYVRTYVRTYIHTGLTM
;
A
#
# COMPACT_ATOMS: atom_id res chain seq x y z
N MET A 1 -131.65 117.00 4.18
CA MET A 1 -131.40 115.54 4.10
C MET A 1 -130.22 115.15 3.19
N TYR A 2 -129.78 116.00 2.26
CA TYR A 2 -128.72 115.69 1.27
C TYR A 2 -127.26 115.79 1.76
N VAL A 3 -126.95 116.68 2.70
CA VAL A 3 -125.55 116.91 3.13
C VAL A 3 -125.02 115.77 4.03
N ARG A 4 -125.89 115.15 4.83
CA ARG A 4 -125.52 114.11 5.79
C ARG A 4 -125.21 112.76 5.13
N THR A 5 -125.83 112.46 4.00
CA THR A 5 -125.57 111.26 3.20
C THR A 5 -124.31 111.40 2.35
N TYR A 6 -124.02 112.60 1.85
CA TYR A 6 -122.81 112.85 1.06
C TYR A 6 -121.54 112.75 1.92
N VAL A 7 -121.52 113.37 3.10
CA VAL A 7 -120.38 113.29 4.05
C VAL A 7 -120.20 111.85 4.57
N ARG A 8 -121.31 111.14 4.84
CA ARG A 8 -121.25 109.73 5.26
C ARG A 8 -120.70 108.82 4.16
N ASN A 9 -121.07 109.06 2.89
CA ASN A 9 -120.54 108.30 1.74
C ASN A 9 -119.04 108.56 1.52
N ILE A 10 -118.57 109.79 1.68
CA ILE A 10 -117.13 110.11 1.56
C ILE A 10 -116.35 109.46 2.72
N HIS A 11 -116.87 109.51 3.95
CA HIS A 11 -116.20 108.90 5.09
C HIS A 11 -116.16 107.37 4.99
N THR A 12 -117.26 106.72 4.57
CA THR A 12 -117.25 105.28 4.31
C THR A 12 -116.30 104.93 3.18
N PHE A 13 -116.30 105.68 2.06
CA PHE A 13 -115.39 105.44 0.94
C PHE A 13 -113.92 105.55 1.35
N TYR A 14 -113.56 106.54 2.17
CA TYR A 14 -112.21 106.68 2.71
C TYR A 14 -111.84 105.52 3.63
N ILE A 15 -112.75 105.07 4.50
CA ILE A 15 -112.52 103.90 5.36
C ILE A 15 -112.36 102.63 4.52
N THR A 16 -113.15 102.42 3.46
CA THR A 16 -113.01 101.24 2.59
C THR A 16 -111.68 101.26 1.84
N ILE A 17 -111.26 102.41 1.31
CA ILE A 17 -109.96 102.54 0.65
C ILE A 17 -108.83 102.31 1.65
N HIS A 18 -108.89 102.92 2.84
CA HIS A 18 -107.85 102.76 3.86
C HIS A 18 -107.78 101.30 4.33
N THR A 19 -108.91 100.65 4.62
CA THR A 19 -108.93 99.25 5.05
C THR A 19 -108.48 98.32 3.94
N HIS A 20 -108.85 98.56 2.69
CA HIS A 20 -108.38 97.76 1.54
C HIS A 20 -106.88 97.94 1.30
N ILE A 21 -106.36 99.17 1.31
CA ILE A 21 -104.92 99.42 1.18
C ILE A 21 -104.16 98.86 2.37
N HIS A 22 -104.65 99.01 3.60
CA HIS A 22 -103.98 98.50 4.79
C HIS A 22 -104.00 96.97 4.83
N THR A 23 -105.14 96.33 4.53
CA THR A 23 -105.21 94.86 4.50
C THR A 23 -104.40 94.30 3.33
N TYR A 24 -104.44 94.89 2.14
CA TYR A 24 -103.64 94.45 1.01
C TYR A 24 -102.14 94.62 1.27
N THR A 25 -101.70 95.80 1.73
CA THR A 25 -100.29 96.04 2.04
C THR A 25 -99.83 95.17 3.21
N HIS A 26 -100.59 95.08 4.30
CA HIS A 26 -100.23 94.25 5.44
C HIS A 26 -100.20 92.77 5.07
N THR A 27 -101.22 92.23 4.40
CA THR A 27 -101.23 90.81 4.03
C THR A 27 -100.16 90.50 2.99
N HIS A 28 -99.98 91.33 1.96
CA HIS A 28 -98.97 91.09 0.93
C HIS A 28 -97.55 91.23 1.48
N ILE A 29 -97.26 92.28 2.25
CA ILE A 29 -95.95 92.46 2.87
C ILE A 29 -95.71 91.37 3.91
N HIS A 30 -96.66 91.08 4.79
CA HIS A 30 -96.48 90.03 5.82
C HIS A 30 -96.33 88.65 5.19
N THR A 31 -97.17 88.26 4.24
CA THR A 31 -97.05 86.93 3.59
C THR A 31 -95.78 86.83 2.76
N TYR A 32 -95.41 87.86 2.01
CA TYR A 32 -94.19 87.83 1.21
C TYR A 32 -92.93 87.84 2.08
N THR A 33 -92.86 88.72 3.09
CA THR A 33 -91.73 88.75 4.02
C THR A 33 -91.66 87.48 4.86
N HIS A 34 -92.77 87.00 5.42
CA HIS A 34 -92.78 85.78 6.21
C HIS A 34 -92.43 84.56 5.36
N SER A 35 -93.02 84.39 4.17
CA SER A 35 -92.70 83.25 3.31
C SER A 35 -91.26 83.32 2.80
N TYR A 36 -90.75 84.48 2.38
CA TYR A 36 -89.38 84.63 1.92
C TYR A 36 -88.37 84.42 3.04
N ILE A 37 -88.58 85.04 4.21
CA ILE A 37 -87.71 84.86 5.37
C ILE A 37 -87.78 83.43 5.89
N HIS A 38 -88.98 82.84 6.01
CA HIS A 38 -89.12 81.48 6.49
C HIS A 38 -88.50 80.47 5.51
N THR A 39 -88.78 80.58 4.22
CA THR A 39 -88.17 79.68 3.23
C THR A 39 -86.68 79.88 3.14
N TYR A 40 -86.17 81.12 3.08
CA TYR A 40 -84.73 81.38 3.02
C TYR A 40 -84.01 80.91 4.28
N ILE A 41 -84.48 81.28 5.47
CA ILE A 41 -83.86 80.87 6.74
C ILE A 41 -84.00 79.37 6.93
N HIS A 42 -85.19 78.79 6.74
CA HIS A 42 -85.38 77.36 6.94
C HIS A 42 -84.57 76.56 5.93
N THR A 43 -84.64 76.88 4.63
CA THR A 43 -83.86 76.14 3.64
C THR A 43 -82.37 76.36 3.83
N TYR A 44 -81.90 77.59 4.02
CA TYR A 44 -80.47 77.85 4.21
C TYR A 44 -79.94 77.23 5.48
N ILE A 45 -80.58 77.47 6.63
CA ILE A 45 -80.12 76.91 7.91
C ILE A 45 -80.28 75.39 7.92
N HIS A 46 -81.44 74.84 7.52
CA HIS A 46 -81.64 73.39 7.55
C HIS A 46 -80.71 72.70 6.55
N THR A 47 -80.63 73.17 5.30
CA THR A 47 -79.74 72.51 4.33
C THR A 47 -78.29 72.72 4.68
N TYR A 48 -77.85 73.92 5.06
CA TYR A 48 -76.45 74.16 5.41
C TYR A 48 -76.06 73.40 6.67
N ILE A 49 -76.79 73.54 7.77
CA ILE A 49 -76.46 72.85 9.02
C ILE A 49 -76.61 71.34 8.85
N HIS A 50 -77.71 70.85 8.30
CA HIS A 50 -77.89 69.41 8.14
C HIS A 50 -76.86 68.84 7.17
N THR A 51 -76.64 69.43 6.00
CA THR A 51 -75.66 68.87 5.06
C THR A 51 -74.25 69.03 5.59
N TYR A 52 -73.85 70.18 6.13
CA TYR A 52 -72.50 70.38 6.64
C TYR A 52 -72.23 69.50 7.86
N ILE A 53 -73.10 69.50 8.87
CA ILE A 53 -72.89 68.66 10.06
C ILE A 53 -72.98 67.19 9.70
N HIS A 54 -73.99 66.77 8.95
CA HIS A 54 -74.13 65.34 8.59
C HIS A 54 -72.96 64.90 7.71
N THR A 55 -72.59 65.65 6.67
CA THR A 55 -71.47 65.25 5.81
C THR A 55 -70.15 65.32 6.58
N TYR A 56 -69.89 66.38 7.35
CA TYR A 56 -68.65 66.49 8.10
C TYR A 56 -68.52 65.41 9.18
N ILE A 57 -69.54 65.22 10.02
CA ILE A 57 -69.51 64.18 11.06
C ILE A 57 -69.49 62.80 10.43
N HIS A 58 -70.35 62.50 9.46
CA HIS A 58 -70.38 61.18 8.83
C HIS A 58 -69.08 60.91 8.09
N THR A 59 -68.57 61.83 7.28
CA THR A 59 -67.31 61.60 6.57
C THR A 59 -66.14 61.56 7.53
N TYR A 60 -66.03 62.44 8.51
CA TYR A 60 -64.91 62.44 9.45
C TYR A 60 -64.92 61.20 10.34
N ILE A 61 -66.05 60.86 10.97
CA ILE A 61 -66.15 59.67 11.82
C ILE A 61 -65.99 58.41 10.98
N HIS A 62 -66.68 58.29 9.84
CA HIS A 62 -66.57 57.09 9.01
C HIS A 62 -65.16 56.96 8.43
N THR A 63 -64.56 58.01 7.90
CA THR A 63 -63.19 57.91 7.36
C THR A 63 -62.19 57.68 8.47
N TYR A 64 -62.25 58.38 9.60
CA TYR A 64 -61.31 58.21 10.70
C TYR A 64 -61.43 56.82 11.33
N ILE A 65 -62.64 56.38 11.69
CA ILE A 65 -62.84 55.04 12.28
C ILE A 65 -62.50 53.96 11.27
N HIS A 66 -63.00 54.05 10.04
CA HIS A 66 -62.75 53.02 9.03
C HIS A 66 -61.26 52.96 8.67
N THR A 67 -60.60 54.10 8.42
CA THR A 67 -59.16 54.09 8.13
C THR A 67 -58.38 53.62 9.35
N TYR A 68 -58.59 54.19 10.53
CA TYR A 68 -57.82 53.82 11.71
C TYR A 68 -57.99 52.35 12.10
N ILE A 69 -59.22 51.83 12.13
CA ILE A 69 -59.45 50.42 12.48
C ILE A 69 -58.95 49.51 11.35
N HIS A 70 -59.34 49.77 10.10
CA HIS A 70 -59.04 48.85 9.01
C HIS A 70 -57.57 48.89 8.58
N THR A 71 -56.95 50.06 8.45
CA THR A 71 -55.55 50.14 8.00
C THR A 71 -54.59 49.90 9.15
N TYR A 72 -54.84 50.50 10.32
CA TYR A 72 -53.89 50.43 11.43
C TYR A 72 -53.98 49.08 12.17
N ILE A 73 -55.17 48.68 12.61
CA ILE A 73 -55.30 47.45 13.40
C ILE A 73 -55.16 46.22 12.50
N GLN A 74 -55.93 46.15 11.42
CA GLN A 74 -55.99 44.95 10.61
C GLN A 74 -54.78 44.79 9.70
N HIS A 75 -54.34 45.87 9.03
CA HIS A 75 -53.24 45.77 8.09
C HIS A 75 -51.87 45.90 8.77
N THR A 76 -51.64 46.93 9.59
CA THR A 76 -50.32 47.10 10.20
C THR A 76 -50.09 46.25 11.46
N TYR A 77 -51.10 45.98 12.27
CA TYR A 77 -50.88 45.13 13.44
C TYR A 77 -50.96 43.66 13.05
N ILE A 78 -52.10 43.20 12.53
CA ILE A 78 -52.27 41.77 12.25
C ILE A 78 -51.39 41.35 11.08
N HIS A 79 -51.49 41.99 9.90
CA HIS A 79 -50.74 41.50 8.75
C HIS A 79 -49.24 41.68 8.94
N THR A 80 -48.72 42.87 9.28
CA THR A 80 -47.26 42.98 9.41
C THR A 80 -46.73 42.26 10.63
N TYR A 81 -47.33 42.33 11.82
CA TYR A 81 -46.75 41.65 12.99
C TYR A 81 -46.84 40.13 12.86
N ILE A 82 -48.01 39.59 12.53
CA ILE A 82 -48.17 38.13 12.43
C ILE A 82 -47.41 37.59 11.22
N HIS A 83 -47.53 38.23 10.04
CA HIS A 83 -46.82 37.74 8.88
C HIS A 83 -45.31 37.87 9.07
N THR A 84 -44.78 39.01 9.54
CA THR A 84 -43.33 39.12 9.73
C THR A 84 -42.85 38.19 10.83
N TYR A 85 -43.53 38.09 11.97
CA TYR A 85 -43.09 37.22 13.06
C TYR A 85 -43.16 35.75 12.66
N ILE A 86 -44.28 35.28 12.12
CA ILE A 86 -44.44 33.90 11.69
C ILE A 86 -43.50 33.60 10.51
N HIS A 87 -43.47 34.44 9.49
CA HIS A 87 -42.60 34.21 8.34
C HIS A 87 -41.13 34.25 8.76
N THR A 88 -40.68 35.25 9.50
CA THR A 88 -39.27 35.31 9.92
C THR A 88 -38.94 34.19 10.87
N TYR A 89 -39.75 33.88 11.88
CA TYR A 89 -39.45 32.82 12.83
C TYR A 89 -39.47 31.44 12.15
N ILE A 90 -40.52 31.12 11.40
CA ILE A 90 -40.62 29.83 10.69
C ILE A 90 -39.55 29.74 9.62
N HIS A 91 -39.39 30.75 8.77
CA HIS A 91 -38.38 30.71 7.71
C HIS A 91 -36.98 30.63 8.29
N THR A 92 -36.62 31.46 9.27
CA THR A 92 -35.28 31.41 9.87
C THR A 92 -35.06 30.12 10.62
N TYR A 93 -36.01 29.63 11.42
CA TYR A 93 -35.86 28.38 12.17
C TYR A 93 -35.76 27.18 11.23
N ILE A 94 -36.67 27.06 10.26
CA ILE A 94 -36.64 25.96 9.29
C ILE A 94 -35.39 26.06 8.42
N HIS A 95 -35.08 27.24 7.86
CA HIS A 95 -33.89 27.40 7.03
C HIS A 95 -32.62 27.13 7.82
N THR A 96 -32.46 27.69 9.02
CA THR A 96 -31.26 27.45 9.82
C THR A 96 -31.18 26.01 10.28
N TYR A 97 -32.26 25.40 10.77
CA TYR A 97 -32.26 24.01 11.22
C TYR A 97 -31.99 23.05 10.06
N ILE A 98 -32.71 23.17 8.95
CA ILE A 98 -32.51 22.32 7.78
C ILE A 98 -31.13 22.55 7.19
N HIS A 99 -30.73 23.81 6.96
CA HIS A 99 -29.42 24.10 6.38
C HIS A 99 -28.30 23.62 7.30
N THR A 100 -28.34 23.93 8.60
CA THR A 100 -27.29 23.47 9.52
C THR A 100 -27.29 21.97 9.66
N TYR A 101 -28.44 21.31 9.84
CA TYR A 101 -28.51 19.86 10.00
C TYR A 101 -28.07 19.14 8.73
N ILE A 102 -28.62 19.49 7.57
CA ILE A 102 -28.25 18.87 6.30
C ILE A 102 -26.80 19.17 5.97
N HIS A 103 -26.38 20.45 6.02
CA HIS A 103 -25.01 20.81 5.68
C HIS A 103 -24.03 20.16 6.64
N THR A 104 -24.22 20.26 7.96
CA THR A 104 -23.30 19.64 8.91
C THR A 104 -23.32 18.14 8.77
N TYR A 105 -24.48 17.48 8.82
CA TYR A 105 -24.55 16.02 8.77
C TYR A 105 -24.01 15.46 7.46
N ILE A 106 -24.44 15.98 6.32
CA ILE A 106 -23.96 15.50 5.01
C ILE A 106 -22.48 15.83 4.85
N HIS A 107 -22.05 17.07 5.13
CA HIS A 107 -20.65 17.43 4.98
C HIS A 107 -19.78 16.61 5.91
N THR A 108 -20.12 16.50 7.20
CA THR A 108 -19.34 15.70 8.15
C THR A 108 -19.35 14.24 7.75
N TYR A 109 -20.52 13.65 7.45
CA TYR A 109 -20.61 12.24 7.12
C TYR A 109 -19.84 11.91 5.84
N ILE A 110 -20.06 12.66 4.77
CA ILE A 110 -19.35 12.47 3.50
C ILE A 110 -17.86 12.71 3.70
N HIS A 111 -17.46 13.82 4.32
CA HIS A 111 -16.06 14.13 4.53
C HIS A 111 -15.41 13.06 5.39
N THR A 112 -15.98 12.69 6.54
CA THR A 112 -15.40 11.66 7.41
C THR A 112 -15.39 10.32 6.71
N TYR A 113 -16.49 9.89 6.09
CA TYR A 113 -16.57 8.57 5.46
C TYR A 113 -15.61 8.46 4.27
N ILE A 114 -15.64 9.42 3.35
CA ILE A 114 -14.77 9.41 2.18
C ILE A 114 -13.31 9.57 2.61
N HIS A 115 -13.00 10.53 3.48
CA HIS A 115 -11.62 10.75 3.92
C HIS A 115 -11.10 9.52 4.67
N THR A 116 -11.86 9.00 5.65
CA THR A 116 -11.41 7.81 6.40
C THR A 116 -11.32 6.59 5.50
N TYR A 117 -12.30 6.31 4.64
CA TYR A 117 -12.27 5.17 3.76
C TYR A 117 -11.12 5.25 2.75
N ILE A 118 -10.97 6.37 2.04
CA ILE A 118 -9.90 6.54 1.07
C ILE A 118 -8.54 6.53 1.76
N HIS A 119 -8.39 7.28 2.86
CA HIS A 119 -7.12 7.32 3.59
C HIS A 119 -6.76 5.94 4.13
N THR A 120 -7.68 5.27 4.81
CA THR A 120 -7.41 3.93 5.36
C THR A 120 -7.16 2.93 4.25
N TYR A 121 -7.96 2.89 3.19
CA TYR A 121 -7.77 1.96 2.08
C TYR A 121 -6.45 2.21 1.36
N ILE A 122 -6.14 3.45 0.96
CA ILE A 122 -4.89 3.77 0.27
C ILE A 122 -3.70 3.52 1.20
N HIS A 123 -3.78 3.97 2.46
CA HIS A 123 -2.69 3.78 3.40
C HIS A 123 -2.46 2.31 3.71
N THR A 124 -3.52 1.54 4.01
CA THR A 124 -3.37 0.10 4.28
C THR A 124 -2.95 -0.65 3.04
N TYR A 125 -3.53 -0.38 1.87
CA TYR A 125 -3.13 -1.04 0.62
C TYR A 125 -1.69 -0.72 0.26
N ASN A 126 -1.29 0.56 0.22
CA ASN A 126 0.10 0.91 -0.09
C ASN A 126 1.05 0.41 0.99
N HIS A 127 0.74 0.59 2.27
CA HIS A 127 1.62 0.11 3.34
C HIS A 127 1.74 -1.41 3.27
N THR A 128 0.64 -2.16 3.24
CA THR A 128 0.70 -3.62 3.17
C THR A 128 1.35 -4.09 1.90
N TYR A 129 0.95 -3.60 0.72
CA TYR A 129 1.52 -4.03 -0.56
C TYR A 129 2.99 -3.68 -0.67
N ILE A 130 3.37 -2.42 -0.44
CA ILE A 130 4.77 -1.98 -0.56
C ILE A 130 5.61 -2.63 0.53
N HIS A 131 5.17 -2.61 1.79
CA HIS A 131 5.94 -3.22 2.87
C HIS A 131 6.07 -4.73 2.65
N THR A 132 4.98 -5.45 2.39
CA THR A 132 5.07 -6.90 2.17
C THR A 132 5.86 -7.22 0.93
N TYR A 133 5.61 -6.58 -0.21
CA TYR A 133 6.34 -6.84 -1.44
C TYR A 133 7.83 -6.52 -1.29
N ILE A 134 8.19 -5.31 -0.85
CA ILE A 134 9.59 -4.92 -0.70
C ILE A 134 10.26 -5.76 0.39
N HIS A 135 9.64 -5.91 1.56
CA HIS A 135 10.25 -6.66 2.64
C HIS A 135 10.41 -8.13 2.27
N THR A 136 9.35 -8.79 1.76
CA THR A 136 9.45 -10.20 1.38
C THR A 136 10.37 -10.38 0.19
N TYR A 137 10.28 -9.57 -0.86
CA TYR A 137 11.14 -9.70 -2.03
C TYR A 137 12.60 -9.44 -1.67
N ILE A 138 12.93 -8.35 -1.00
CA ILE A 138 14.31 -8.03 -0.63
C ILE A 138 14.84 -9.06 0.36
N LEU A 139 14.08 -9.39 1.41
CA LEU A 139 14.53 -10.36 2.41
C LEU A 139 14.73 -11.73 1.77
N THR A 140 13.76 -12.23 1.00
CA THR A 140 13.87 -13.55 0.35
C THR A 140 14.95 -13.55 -0.71
N TYR A 141 15.03 -12.54 -1.57
CA TYR A 141 16.05 -12.47 -2.62
C TYR A 141 17.45 -12.38 -2.01
N ILE A 142 17.68 -11.43 -1.09
CA ILE A 142 18.99 -11.29 -0.44
C ILE A 142 19.31 -12.53 0.38
N HIS A 143 18.38 -13.02 1.19
CA HIS A 143 18.62 -14.22 2.00
C HIS A 143 18.91 -15.43 1.12
N THR A 144 18.06 -15.74 0.14
CA THR A 144 18.27 -16.91 -0.73
C THR A 144 19.51 -16.75 -1.59
N TYR A 145 19.73 -15.60 -2.22
CA TYR A 145 20.91 -15.38 -3.06
C TYR A 145 22.20 -15.45 -2.25
N ILE A 146 22.30 -14.70 -1.16
CA ILE A 146 23.51 -14.67 -0.34
C ILE A 146 23.71 -16.03 0.34
N HIS A 147 22.67 -16.61 0.96
CA HIS A 147 22.78 -17.90 1.61
C HIS A 147 23.16 -18.99 0.62
N THR A 148 22.46 -19.10 -0.52
CA THR A 148 22.78 -20.14 -1.51
C THR A 148 24.16 -19.91 -2.13
N TYR A 149 24.52 -18.69 -2.49
CA TYR A 149 25.83 -18.39 -3.08
C TYR A 149 26.96 -18.70 -2.10
N ILE A 150 26.89 -18.17 -0.87
CA ILE A 150 27.91 -18.40 0.15
C ILE A 150 27.95 -19.87 0.55
N HIS A 151 26.80 -20.49 0.82
CA HIS A 151 26.75 -21.89 1.21
C HIS A 151 27.29 -22.80 0.10
N THR A 152 26.85 -22.62 -1.14
CA THR A 152 27.33 -23.44 -2.26
C THR A 152 28.81 -23.20 -2.53
N TYR A 153 29.28 -21.95 -2.56
CA TYR A 153 30.68 -21.63 -2.80
C TYR A 153 31.58 -22.20 -1.71
N ILE A 154 31.27 -21.94 -0.43
CA ILE A 154 32.07 -22.44 0.70
C ILE A 154 32.02 -23.96 0.76
N HIS A 155 30.83 -24.56 0.66
CA HIS A 155 30.67 -26.02 0.72
C HIS A 155 31.41 -26.70 -0.42
N THR A 156 31.28 -26.20 -1.66
CA THR A 156 31.99 -26.78 -2.82
C THR A 156 33.49 -26.58 -2.71
N TYR A 157 33.95 -25.41 -2.27
CA TYR A 157 35.38 -25.14 -2.08
C TYR A 157 35.99 -26.06 -1.00
N ILE A 158 35.36 -26.16 0.17
CA ILE A 158 35.83 -27.05 1.24
C ILE A 158 35.80 -28.51 0.79
N HIS A 159 34.72 -28.94 0.13
CA HIS A 159 34.58 -30.32 -0.34
C HIS A 159 35.64 -30.67 -1.41
N THR A 160 35.90 -29.78 -2.35
CA THR A 160 36.96 -29.96 -3.37
C THR A 160 38.34 -29.97 -2.74
N CYS A 161 38.59 -29.11 -1.74
CA CYS A 161 39.85 -29.10 -0.99
C CYS A 161 40.05 -30.40 -0.20
N TYR A 162 39.01 -30.91 0.46
CA TYR A 162 39.03 -32.21 1.14
C TYR A 162 39.34 -33.36 0.18
N ILE A 163 38.67 -33.40 -0.98
CA ILE A 163 38.97 -34.40 -2.02
C ILE A 163 40.43 -34.28 -2.47
N ALA A 164 40.94 -33.07 -2.71
CA ALA A 164 42.32 -32.86 -3.13
C ALA A 164 43.34 -33.34 -2.08
N ILE A 165 43.08 -33.10 -0.80
CA ILE A 165 43.94 -33.60 0.30
C ILE A 165 43.89 -35.13 0.34
N HIS A 166 42.70 -35.72 0.22
CA HIS A 166 42.55 -37.18 0.26
C HIS A 166 43.23 -37.85 -0.95
N THR A 167 43.13 -37.28 -2.14
CA THR A 167 43.82 -37.80 -3.33
C THR A 167 45.33 -37.65 -3.21
N TYR A 168 45.82 -36.54 -2.65
CA TYR A 168 47.24 -36.35 -2.36
C TYR A 168 47.75 -37.38 -1.35
N LEU A 169 47.01 -37.62 -0.26
CA LEU A 169 47.38 -38.63 0.74
C LEU A 169 47.43 -40.02 0.12
N LEU A 170 46.43 -40.39 -0.68
CA LEU A 170 46.40 -41.67 -1.39
C LEU A 170 47.60 -41.80 -2.35
N TYR A 171 47.92 -40.74 -3.10
CA TYR A 171 49.08 -40.72 -3.99
C TYR A 171 50.41 -40.86 -3.21
N SER A 172 50.54 -40.18 -2.07
CA SER A 172 51.72 -40.31 -1.22
C SER A 172 51.85 -41.74 -0.67
N HIS A 173 50.73 -42.36 -0.27
CA HIS A 173 50.71 -43.74 0.21
C HIS A 173 51.09 -44.71 -0.89
N THR A 174 50.54 -44.58 -2.11
CA THR A 174 50.90 -45.46 -3.23
C THR A 174 52.36 -45.24 -3.64
N TYR A 175 52.86 -44.01 -3.63
CA TYR A 175 54.26 -43.71 -3.90
C TYR A 175 55.19 -44.33 -2.86
N ILE A 176 54.91 -44.16 -1.57
CA ILE A 176 55.70 -44.75 -0.49
C ILE A 176 55.63 -46.28 -0.57
N HIS A 177 54.44 -46.85 -0.72
CA HIS A 177 54.26 -48.30 -0.84
C HIS A 177 55.02 -48.85 -2.05
N THR A 178 54.91 -48.23 -3.23
CA THR A 178 55.63 -48.67 -4.42
C THR A 178 57.12 -48.48 -4.28
N TYR A 179 57.61 -47.38 -3.72
CA TYR A 179 59.02 -47.14 -3.47
C TYR A 179 59.60 -48.17 -2.47
N ILE A 180 58.95 -48.37 -1.33
CA ILE A 180 59.37 -49.35 -0.33
C ILE A 180 59.28 -50.76 -0.90
N HIS A 181 58.16 -51.12 -1.53
CA HIS A 181 58.00 -52.44 -2.13
C HIS A 181 59.04 -52.67 -3.21
N THR A 182 59.24 -51.74 -4.15
CA THR A 182 60.25 -51.89 -5.19
C THR A 182 61.66 -51.91 -4.61
N TYR A 183 62.01 -51.04 -3.68
CA TYR A 183 63.34 -51.02 -3.06
C TYR A 183 63.61 -52.30 -2.28
N ILE A 184 62.72 -52.68 -1.36
CA ILE A 184 62.87 -53.90 -0.56
C ILE A 184 62.82 -55.13 -1.46
N HIS A 185 61.82 -55.25 -2.34
CA HIS A 185 61.72 -56.40 -3.23
C HIS A 185 62.93 -56.48 -4.14
N THR A 186 63.32 -55.41 -4.84
CA THR A 186 64.48 -55.44 -5.72
C THR A 186 65.76 -55.69 -4.94
N TYR A 187 66.01 -55.01 -3.82
CA TYR A 187 67.21 -55.24 -3.02
C TYR A 187 67.25 -56.65 -2.45
N MET A 188 66.19 -57.10 -1.76
CA MET A 188 66.14 -58.44 -1.18
C MET A 188 66.17 -59.52 -2.25
N HIS A 189 65.36 -59.40 -3.31
CA HIS A 189 65.35 -60.37 -4.40
C HIS A 189 66.69 -60.39 -5.14
N THR A 190 67.26 -59.24 -5.51
CA THR A 190 68.56 -59.21 -6.20
C THR A 190 69.68 -59.66 -5.27
N TYR A 191 69.73 -59.22 -4.03
CA TYR A 191 70.76 -59.63 -3.07
C TYR A 191 70.67 -61.13 -2.75
N ILE A 192 69.49 -61.62 -2.37
CA ILE A 192 69.29 -63.06 -2.09
C ILE A 192 69.56 -63.87 -3.35
N GLN A 193 69.00 -63.48 -4.49
CA GLN A 193 69.20 -64.25 -5.72
C GLN A 193 70.64 -64.21 -6.17
N THR A 194 71.32 -63.06 -6.16
CA THR A 194 72.75 -62.98 -6.52
C THR A 194 73.61 -63.69 -5.50
N TYR A 195 73.39 -63.54 -4.20
CA TYR A 195 74.17 -64.21 -3.16
C TYR A 195 73.97 -65.72 -3.20
N ILE A 196 72.74 -66.21 -3.21
CA ILE A 196 72.44 -67.64 -3.31
C ILE A 196 72.93 -68.18 -4.64
N HIS A 197 72.63 -67.52 -5.76
CA HIS A 197 73.07 -67.98 -7.07
C HIS A 197 74.59 -67.99 -7.14
N THR A 198 75.29 -66.90 -6.82
CA THR A 198 76.75 -66.87 -6.86
C THR A 198 77.37 -67.81 -5.85
N TYR A 199 76.93 -67.85 -4.60
CA TYR A 199 77.50 -68.73 -3.59
C TYR A 199 77.26 -70.19 -3.91
N ILE A 200 76.01 -70.61 -4.17
CA ILE A 200 75.70 -72.00 -4.51
C ILE A 200 76.32 -72.37 -5.85
N HIS A 201 76.14 -71.55 -6.89
CA HIS A 201 76.71 -71.85 -8.20
C HIS A 201 78.23 -71.89 -8.10
N THR A 202 78.91 -70.87 -7.58
CA THR A 202 80.38 -70.90 -7.48
C THR A 202 80.85 -71.99 -6.54
N TYR A 203 80.27 -72.18 -5.36
CA TYR A 203 80.72 -73.22 -4.42
C TYR A 203 80.49 -74.61 -5.01
N ILE A 204 79.27 -74.94 -5.47
CA ILE A 204 78.99 -76.26 -6.05
C ILE A 204 79.75 -76.43 -7.35
N HIS A 205 79.71 -75.48 -8.27
CA HIS A 205 80.43 -75.58 -9.54
C HIS A 205 81.92 -75.68 -9.30
N THR A 206 82.54 -74.80 -8.51
CA THR A 206 83.99 -74.90 -8.25
C THR A 206 84.33 -76.12 -7.42
N TYR A 207 83.59 -76.49 -6.38
CA TYR A 207 83.88 -77.67 -5.59
C TYR A 207 83.72 -78.94 -6.41
N ILE A 208 82.60 -79.14 -7.10
CA ILE A 208 82.37 -80.31 -7.94
C ILE A 208 83.33 -80.30 -9.12
N HIS A 209 83.46 -79.19 -9.85
CA HIS A 209 84.38 -79.12 -10.98
C HIS A 209 85.81 -79.33 -10.52
N THR A 210 86.32 -78.63 -9.51
CA THR A 210 87.69 -78.83 -9.04
C THR A 210 87.86 -80.20 -8.41
N TYR A 211 86.97 -80.70 -7.56
CA TYR A 211 87.10 -82.02 -6.95
C TYR A 211 87.05 -83.11 -8.01
N ILE A 212 86.03 -83.14 -8.86
CA ILE A 212 85.93 -84.17 -9.91
C ILE A 212 87.05 -84.00 -10.93
N HIS A 213 87.28 -82.79 -11.45
CA HIS A 213 88.34 -82.57 -12.42
C HIS A 213 89.70 -82.89 -11.82
N THR A 214 90.07 -82.36 -10.65
CA THR A 214 91.37 -82.66 -10.05
C THR A 214 91.46 -84.11 -9.60
N TYR A 215 90.45 -84.70 -8.96
CA TYR A 215 90.50 -86.09 -8.52
C TYR A 215 90.58 -87.03 -9.72
N ILE A 216 89.67 -86.92 -10.70
CA ILE A 216 89.70 -87.77 -11.88
C ILE A 216 90.96 -87.50 -12.71
N HIS A 217 91.28 -86.24 -13.01
CA HIS A 217 92.46 -85.90 -13.80
C HIS A 217 93.73 -86.35 -13.08
N THR A 218 93.94 -86.01 -11.81
CA THR A 218 95.14 -86.42 -11.08
C THR A 218 95.17 -87.92 -10.83
N TYR A 219 94.06 -88.56 -10.43
CA TYR A 219 94.04 -90.01 -10.22
C TYR A 219 94.28 -90.76 -11.52
N ILE A 220 93.56 -90.46 -12.59
CA ILE A 220 93.76 -91.13 -13.88
C ILE A 220 95.14 -90.79 -14.44
N HIS A 221 95.53 -89.51 -14.47
CA HIS A 221 96.83 -89.12 -14.99
C HIS A 221 97.97 -89.72 -14.17
N THR A 222 97.96 -89.61 -12.84
CA THR A 222 99.02 -90.18 -12.00
C THR A 222 98.97 -91.70 -12.01
N TYR A 223 97.81 -92.36 -11.92
CA TYR A 223 97.72 -93.81 -11.95
C TYR A 223 98.19 -94.35 -13.29
N ILE A 224 97.67 -93.84 -14.42
CA ILE A 224 98.11 -94.28 -15.75
C ILE A 224 99.58 -93.94 -15.96
N HIS A 225 100.01 -92.70 -15.68
CA HIS A 225 101.39 -92.29 -15.89
C HIS A 225 102.34 -93.09 -15.00
N THR A 226 102.07 -93.22 -13.70
CA THR A 226 102.94 -93.98 -12.79
C THR A 226 102.87 -95.48 -13.06
N TYR A 227 101.70 -96.06 -13.31
CA TYR A 227 101.57 -97.49 -13.64
C TYR A 227 102.29 -97.81 -14.94
N ILE A 228 102.03 -97.08 -16.03
CA ILE A 228 102.71 -97.31 -17.30
C ILE A 228 104.21 -97.03 -17.17
N HIS A 229 104.61 -95.91 -16.57
CA HIS A 229 106.02 -95.55 -16.43
C HIS A 229 106.77 -96.53 -15.54
N THR A 230 106.25 -96.88 -14.36
CA THR A 230 106.92 -97.82 -13.45
C THR A 230 106.85 -99.24 -13.95
N TYR A 231 105.74 -99.69 -14.55
CA TYR A 231 105.63 -101.03 -15.12
C TYR A 231 106.57 -101.20 -16.31
N ILE A 232 106.58 -100.27 -17.28
CA ILE A 232 107.50 -100.34 -18.42
C ILE A 232 108.94 -100.18 -17.93
N HIS A 233 109.24 -99.21 -17.06
CA HIS A 233 110.60 -99.01 -16.59
C HIS A 233 111.10 -100.18 -15.74
N ALA A 234 110.27 -100.79 -14.89
CA ALA A 234 110.64 -101.98 -14.12
C ALA A 234 110.73 -103.21 -15.01
N TYR A 235 109.81 -103.41 -15.94
CA TYR A 235 109.82 -104.52 -16.89
C TYR A 235 111.04 -104.46 -17.80
N VAL A 236 111.34 -103.30 -18.40
CA VAL A 236 112.56 -103.10 -19.21
C VAL A 236 113.81 -103.26 -18.35
N ARG A 237 113.86 -102.66 -17.14
CA ARG A 237 115.03 -102.76 -16.26
C ARG A 237 115.28 -104.19 -15.76
N THR A 238 114.23 -104.97 -15.50
CA THR A 238 114.37 -106.37 -15.09
C THR A 238 114.68 -107.27 -16.27
N TYR A 239 113.98 -107.12 -17.40
CA TYR A 239 114.18 -107.91 -18.61
C TYR A 239 115.58 -107.69 -19.23
N VAL A 240 116.09 -106.45 -19.24
CA VAL A 240 117.47 -106.17 -19.68
C VAL A 240 118.49 -106.71 -18.66
N ARG A 241 118.22 -106.60 -17.35
CA ARG A 241 119.16 -107.06 -16.31
C ARG A 241 119.23 -108.59 -16.22
N THR A 242 118.15 -109.32 -16.50
CA THR A 242 118.17 -110.78 -16.58
C THR A 242 118.83 -111.25 -17.88
N TYR A 243 118.54 -110.63 -19.03
CA TYR A 243 119.14 -111.05 -20.31
C TYR A 243 120.66 -110.83 -20.36
N ILE A 244 121.18 -109.78 -19.72
CA ILE A 244 122.63 -109.55 -19.63
C ILE A 244 123.30 -110.50 -18.62
N HIS A 245 122.62 -110.92 -17.55
CA HIS A 245 123.25 -111.74 -16.51
C HIS A 245 123.23 -113.24 -16.81
N THR A 246 122.31 -113.74 -17.63
CA THR A 246 122.24 -115.17 -18.01
C THR A 246 122.86 -115.50 -19.38
N GLY A 247 123.42 -114.51 -20.09
CA GLY A 247 124.11 -114.72 -21.38
C GLY A 247 125.63 -114.89 -21.29
N LEU A 248 126.23 -114.80 -20.09
CA LEU A 248 127.68 -114.81 -19.87
C LEU A 248 128.20 -116.13 -19.26
N THR A 249 127.49 -117.23 -19.51
CA THR A 249 127.97 -118.60 -19.34
C THR A 249 127.79 -119.39 -20.63
N MET A 250 128.50 -118.95 -21.67
CA MET A 250 129.19 -119.78 -22.66
C MET A 250 130.37 -118.97 -23.22
#